data_AF-A0A419FSN1-F1
#
_entry.id   AF-A0A419FSN1-F1
#
_cell.length_a   1.000
_cell.length_b   1.000
_cell.length_c   1.000
_cell.angle_alpha   90.00
_cell.angle_beta   90.00
_cell.angle_gamma   90.00
#
_symmetry.space_group_name_H-M   'P 1'
#
loop_
_entity.id
_entity.type
_entity.pdbx_description
1 polymer ?
#
loop_
_entity_poly.entity_id
_entity_poly.type
_entity_poly.pdbx_seq_one_letter_code
_entity_poly.pdbx_strand_id
1 'polypeptide(L)'
;MVSITFPLEEAIVQRIEQFPWVNWSAIAREELKKKAIFEKYLKTKKISDADWLFCEQIDWHPVDELPLKKDYLKKLEKRYQNTKKMKSVDELFKQ
;
A
#
# COMPACT_ATOMS: atom_id res chain seq x y z
N MET A 1 -20.09 1.71 -10.89
CA MET A 1 -18.85 1.37 -11.62
C MET A 1 -18.52 -0.07 -11.32
N VAL A 2 -18.30 -0.89 -12.34
CA VAL A 2 -17.95 -2.31 -12.16
C VAL A 2 -16.42 -2.41 -12.12
N SER A 3 -15.86 -2.75 -10.96
CA SER A 3 -14.43 -3.03 -10.81
C SER A 3 -14.20 -4.52 -11.00
N ILE A 4 -13.40 -4.90 -12.01
CA ILE A 4 -13.01 -6.29 -12.25
C ILE A 4 -11.58 -6.46 -11.76
N THR A 5 -11.37 -7.41 -10.83
CA THR A 5 -10.07 -7.66 -10.20
C THR A 5 -9.48 -8.94 -10.77
N PHE A 6 -8.34 -8.86 -11.45
CA PHE A 6 -7.61 -10.03 -11.94
C PHE A 6 -6.26 -10.20 -11.20
N PRO A 7 -5.82 -11.44 -10.94
CA PRO A 7 -4.44 -11.73 -10.59
C PRO A 7 -3.56 -11.46 -11.82
N LEU A 8 -2.50 -10.68 -11.65
CA LEU A 8 -1.70 -10.19 -12.76
C LEU A 8 -0.50 -11.12 -12.99
N GLU A 9 -0.53 -11.93 -14.05
CA GLU A 9 0.64 -12.70 -14.47
C GLU A 9 1.67 -11.77 -15.17
N GLU A 10 2.97 -12.06 -15.05
CA GLU A 10 4.05 -11.22 -15.63
C GLU A 10 3.90 -11.03 -17.15
N ALA A 11 3.39 -12.04 -17.86
CA ALA A 11 3.11 -11.95 -19.28
C ALA A 11 2.02 -10.91 -19.63
N ILE A 12 1.08 -10.66 -18.71
CA ILE A 12 0.02 -9.67 -18.88
C ILE A 12 0.58 -8.26 -18.69
N VAL A 13 1.49 -8.06 -17.72
CA VAL A 13 2.18 -6.77 -17.53
C VAL A 13 2.93 -6.36 -18.80
N GLN A 14 3.74 -7.28 -19.35
CA GLN A 14 4.50 -7.03 -20.57
C GLN A 14 3.59 -6.76 -21.78
N ARG A 15 2.46 -7.47 -21.88
CA ARG A 15 1.47 -7.22 -22.95
C ARG A 15 0.79 -5.87 -22.79
N ILE A 16 0.45 -5.45 -21.58
CA ILE A 16 -0.18 -4.13 -21.33
C ILE A 16 0.77 -3.00 -21.71
N GLU A 17 2.06 -3.12 -21.39
CA GLU A 17 3.08 -2.15 -21.83
C GLU A 17 3.20 -2.08 -23.37
N GLN A 18 2.93 -3.20 -24.07
CA GLN A 18 2.97 -3.32 -25.53
C GLN A 18 1.69 -2.86 -26.25
N PHE A 19 0.66 -2.38 -25.55
CA PHE A 19 -0.55 -1.83 -26.17
C PHE A 19 -0.54 -0.30 -26.19
N PRO A 20 0.17 0.35 -27.13
CA PRO A 20 0.23 1.82 -27.23
C PRO A 20 -1.12 2.45 -27.59
N TRP A 21 -2.06 1.68 -28.15
CA TRP A 21 -3.40 2.15 -28.49
C TRP A 21 -4.35 2.29 -27.28
N VAL A 22 -4.10 1.56 -26.18
CA VAL A 22 -4.82 1.80 -24.93
C VAL A 22 -4.06 2.90 -24.22
N ASN A 23 -4.50 4.14 -24.39
CA ASN A 23 -3.91 5.30 -23.73
C ASN A 23 -4.34 5.29 -22.25
N TRP A 24 -3.85 4.32 -21.49
CA TRP A 24 -4.03 4.27 -20.04
C TRP A 24 -3.53 5.58 -19.45
N SER A 25 -4.31 6.14 -18.52
CA SER A 25 -3.87 7.31 -17.77
C SER A 25 -2.55 7.00 -17.05
N ALA A 26 -1.72 8.02 -16.84
CA ALA A 26 -0.45 7.87 -16.11
C ALA A 26 -0.67 7.17 -14.76
N ILE A 27 -1.78 7.50 -14.08
CA ILE A 27 -2.22 6.89 -12.82
C ILE A 27 -2.39 5.37 -12.96
N ALA A 28 -3.10 4.90 -13.99
CA ALA A 28 -3.34 3.46 -14.13
C ALA A 28 -2.06 2.67 -14.45
N ARG A 29 -1.11 3.27 -15.20
CA ARG A 29 0.21 2.67 -15.43
C ARG A 29 1.03 2.60 -14.15
N GLU A 30 0.99 3.65 -13.34
CA GLU A 30 1.65 3.71 -12.04
C GLU A 30 1.11 2.63 -11.09
N GLU A 31 -0.22 2.51 -10.98
CA GLU A 31 -0.89 1.53 -10.13
C GLU A 31 -0.61 0.08 -10.56
N LEU A 32 -0.58 -0.20 -11.87
CA LEU A 32 -0.19 -1.52 -12.37
C LEU A 32 1.26 -1.87 -11.99
N LYS A 33 2.16 -0.89 -12.08
CA LYS A 33 3.56 -1.08 -11.73
C LYS A 33 3.75 -1.25 -10.22
N LYS A 34 3.08 -0.45 -9.39
CA LYS A 34 3.01 -0.64 -7.92
C LYS A 34 2.55 -2.05 -7.57
N LYS A 35 1.46 -2.52 -8.18
CA LYS A 35 0.93 -3.87 -7.94
C LYS A 35 1.92 -4.96 -8.33
N ALA A 36 2.57 -4.85 -9.49
CA ALA A 36 3.58 -5.81 -9.92
C ALA A 36 4.79 -5.86 -8.95
N ILE A 37 5.27 -4.71 -8.49
CA ILE A 37 6.37 -4.62 -7.51
C ILE A 37 5.93 -5.21 -6.17
N PHE A 38 4.73 -4.89 -5.70
CA PHE A 38 4.19 -5.41 -4.44
C PHE A 38 4.06 -6.94 -4.47
N GLU A 39 3.51 -7.52 -5.55
CA GLU A 39 3.39 -8.97 -5.69
C GLU A 39 4.76 -9.67 -5.70
N LYS A 40 5.75 -9.09 -6.40
CA LYS A 40 7.14 -9.58 -6.36
C LYS A 40 7.71 -9.50 -4.95
N TYR A 41 7.54 -8.37 -4.27
CA TYR A 41 8.01 -8.16 -2.91
C TYR A 41 7.35 -9.12 -1.91
N LEU A 42 6.06 -9.42 -2.05
CA LEU A 42 5.39 -10.42 -1.21
C LEU A 42 6.00 -11.81 -1.35
N LYS A 43 6.41 -12.19 -2.56
CA LYS A 43 7.02 -13.51 -2.85
C LYS A 43 8.48 -13.58 -2.42
N THR A 44 9.29 -12.57 -2.72
CA THR A 44 10.76 -12.64 -2.57
C THR A 44 11.30 -11.86 -1.37
N LYS A 45 10.50 -10.93 -0.82
CA LYS A 45 10.92 -9.93 0.17
C LYS A 45 12.09 -9.04 -0.28
N LYS A 46 12.31 -8.95 -1.59
CA LYS A 46 13.37 -8.14 -2.21
C LYS A 46 12.77 -7.24 -3.29
N ILE A 47 13.40 -6.09 -3.49
CA ILE A 47 13.07 -5.11 -4.52
C ILE A 47 14.30 -5.00 -5.42
N SER A 48 14.11 -4.96 -6.74
CA SER A 48 15.22 -4.75 -7.69
C SER A 48 15.62 -3.28 -7.74
N ASP A 49 16.84 -2.95 -8.18
CA ASP A 49 17.30 -1.55 -8.26
C ASP A 49 16.41 -0.69 -9.18
N ALA A 50 15.89 -1.26 -10.26
CA ALA A 50 14.97 -0.58 -11.17
C ALA A 50 13.60 -0.31 -10.54
N ASP A 51 13.08 -1.28 -9.77
CA ASP A 51 11.82 -1.10 -9.03
C ASP A 51 12.00 -0.10 -7.87
N TRP A 52 13.18 -0.10 -7.24
CA TRP A 52 13.53 0.84 -6.17
C TRP A 52 13.55 2.29 -6.67
N LEU A 53 14.19 2.55 -7.81
CA LEU A 53 14.20 3.88 -8.43
C LEU A 53 12.79 4.37 -8.75
N PHE A 54 11.91 3.47 -9.19
CA PHE A 54 10.51 3.82 -9.42
C PHE A 54 9.80 4.17 -8.10
N CYS A 55 9.97 3.37 -7.05
CA CYS A 55 9.39 3.62 -5.72
C CYS A 55 9.80 4.99 -5.16
N GLU A 56 11.07 5.37 -5.26
CA GLU A 56 11.59 6.67 -4.82
C GLU A 56 11.00 7.85 -5.62
N GLN A 57 10.75 7.67 -6.92
CA GLN A 57 10.19 8.74 -7.75
C GLN A 57 8.75 9.12 -7.36
N ILE A 58 8.00 8.17 -6.81
CA ILE A 58 6.58 8.33 -6.48
C ILE A 58 6.32 8.40 -4.96
N ASP A 59 7.38 8.39 -4.14
CA ASP A 59 7.31 8.39 -2.68
C ASP A 59 6.39 7.28 -2.13
N TRP A 60 6.55 6.05 -2.65
CA TRP A 60 5.76 4.89 -2.24
C TRP A 60 6.64 3.65 -2.13
N HIS A 61 6.51 2.87 -1.05
CA HIS A 61 7.23 1.62 -0.88
C HIS A 61 6.28 0.43 -0.63
N PRO A 62 6.62 -0.79 -1.11
CA PRO A 62 5.79 -1.99 -0.91
C PRO A 62 5.46 -2.33 0.55
N VAL A 63 6.22 -1.79 1.51
CA VAL A 63 6.00 -2.00 2.95
C VAL A 63 4.79 -1.22 3.45
N ASP A 64 4.42 -0.13 2.79
CA ASP A 64 3.33 0.76 3.22
C ASP A 64 1.95 0.09 3.09
N GLU A 65 1.81 -0.80 2.11
CA GLU A 65 0.60 -1.60 1.89
C GLU A 65 0.51 -2.83 2.82
N LEU A 66 1.55 -3.12 3.61
CA LEU A 66 1.52 -4.28 4.49
C LEU A 66 0.59 -4.03 5.69
N PRO A 67 -0.19 -5.05 6.09
CA PRO A 67 -1.00 -4.93 7.28
C PRO A 67 -0.12 -4.74 8.52
N LEU A 68 -0.62 -3.93 9.46
CA LEU A 68 0.05 -3.72 10.74
C LEU A 68 0.31 -5.06 11.45
N LYS A 69 1.49 -5.18 12.04
CA LYS A 69 1.85 -6.36 12.83
C LYS A 69 0.85 -6.54 13.97
N LYS A 70 0.33 -7.77 14.15
CA LYS A 70 -0.63 -8.10 15.21
C LYS A 70 -0.13 -7.73 16.61
N ASP A 71 1.18 -7.85 16.85
CA ASP A 71 1.77 -7.49 18.14
C ASP A 71 1.76 -5.98 18.40
N TYR A 72 1.85 -5.18 17.35
CA TYR A 72 1.72 -3.73 17.44
C TYR A 72 0.27 -3.34 17.76
N LEU A 73 -0.71 -3.99 17.12
CA LEU A 73 -2.13 -3.82 17.43
C LEU A 73 -2.44 -4.15 18.91
N LYS A 74 -1.93 -5.28 19.42
CA LYS A 74 -2.08 -5.65 20.84
C LYS A 74 -1.47 -4.61 21.79
N LYS A 75 -0.32 -4.02 21.43
CA LYS A 75 0.30 -2.95 22.23
C LYS A 75 -0.54 -1.67 22.20
N LEU A 76 -1.13 -1.32 21.05
CA LEU A 76 -2.03 -0.18 20.91
C LEU A 76 -3.30 -0.37 21.75
N GLU A 77 -3.94 -1.53 21.67
CA GLU A 77 -5.14 -1.85 22.47
C GLU A 77 -4.87 -1.73 23.97
N LYS A 78 -3.73 -2.26 24.45
CA LYS A 78 -3.33 -2.10 25.86
C LYS A 78 -3.15 -0.64 26.27
N ARG A 79 -2.56 0.20 25.40
CA ARG A 79 -2.44 1.64 25.67
C ARG A 79 -3.80 2.33 25.68
N TYR A 80 -4.70 1.97 24.77
CA TYR A 80 -6.04 2.53 24.68
C TYR A 80 -6.95 2.13 25.85
N GLN A 81 -6.74 0.95 26.42
CA GLN A 81 -7.40 0.55 27.67
C GLN A 81 -6.92 1.36 28.87
N ASN A 82 -5.65 1.79 28.86
CA ASN A 82 -5.07 2.63 29.90
C ASN A 82 -5.38 4.12 29.72
N THR A 83 -5.96 4.55 28.59
CA THR A 83 -6.39 5.94 28.41
C THR A 83 -7.74 6.16 29.07
N LYS A 84 -7.81 7.16 29.94
CA LYS A 84 -9.05 7.60 30.56
C LYS A 84 -9.98 8.13 29.46
N LYS A 85 -11.08 7.41 29.19
CA LYS A 85 -12.11 7.88 28.27
C LYS A 85 -12.75 9.13 28.87
N MET A 86 -12.40 10.29 28.33
CA MET A 86 -13.07 11.54 28.68
C MET A 86 -14.40 11.63 27.95
N LYS A 87 -15.43 12.10 28.66
CA LYS A 87 -16.79 12.21 28.09
C LYS A 87 -17.01 13.55 27.40
N SER A 88 -16.26 14.58 27.78
CA SER A 88 -16.30 15.91 27.17
C SER A 88 -14.89 16.52 27.14
N VAL A 89 -14.65 17.38 26.17
CA VAL A 89 -13.43 18.19 26.04
C VAL A 89 -13.27 19.10 27.27
N ASP A 90 -14.36 19.49 27.95
CA ASP A 90 -14.33 20.29 29.18
C ASP A 90 -13.60 19.61 30.35
N GLU A 91 -13.45 18.28 30.32
CA GLU A 91 -12.70 17.55 31.35
C GLU A 91 -11.17 17.75 31.23
N LEU A 92 -10.68 18.21 30.08
CA LEU A 92 -9.26 18.55 29.87
C LEU A 92 -8.85 19.85 30.55
N PHE A 93 -9.79 20.80 30.66
CA PHE A 93 -9.51 22.14 31.21
C PHE A 93 -9.75 22.24 32.72
N LYS A 94 -10.13 21.14 33.37
CA LYS A 94 -10.34 21.04 34.83
C LYS A 94 -9.18 20.35 35.58
N GLN A 95 -8.11 20.00 34.87
CA GLN A 95 -6.85 19.49 35.45
C GLN A 95 -5.94 20.63 35.91
#